data_AF-A0A845K0N7-F1
#
_entry.id   AF-A0A845K0N7-F1
#
_cell.length_a   1.000
_cell.length_b   1.000
_cell.length_c   1.000
_cell.angle_alpha   90.00
_cell.angle_beta   90.00
_cell.angle_gamma   90.00
#
_symmetry.space_group_name_H-M   'P 1'
#
loop_
_entity.id
_entity.type
_entity.pdbx_description
1 polymer ?
#
loop_
_entity_poly.entity_id
_entity_poly.type
_entity_poly.pdbx_seq_one_letter_code
_entity_poly.pdbx_strand_id
1 'polypeptide(L)'
;DNSTALTFVDFSANKISDRGALAIANSPRFANLKTLDLYNNQITTEGMKALLNSKNLKNLEMLILVRNEIDLEKADAIAKNQSLPSLRRLELE
;
A
#
# COMPACT_ATOMS: atom_id res chain seq x y z
N ASP A 1 -20.73 -7.00 -16.27
CA ASP A 1 -20.61 -6.88 -14.81
C ASP A 1 -19.92 -8.12 -14.25
N ASN A 2 -18.60 -8.21 -14.43
CA ASN A 2 -17.83 -9.41 -14.12
C ASN A 2 -16.42 -9.03 -13.65
N SER A 3 -16.34 -8.03 -12.77
CA SER A 3 -15.06 -7.62 -12.18
C SER A 3 -14.69 -8.66 -11.12
N THR A 4 -13.98 -9.72 -11.53
CA THR A 4 -13.17 -10.55 -10.63
C THR A 4 -12.57 -9.65 -9.55
N ALA A 5 -12.97 -9.89 -8.30
CA ALA A 5 -12.45 -9.13 -7.17
C ALA A 5 -10.93 -9.35 -7.14
N LEU A 6 -10.15 -8.33 -7.49
CA LEU A 6 -8.70 -8.40 -7.43
C LEU A 6 -8.31 -8.62 -5.97
N THR A 7 -7.76 -9.79 -5.67
CA THR A 7 -7.24 -10.15 -4.34
C THR A 7 -5.73 -9.97 -4.27
N PHE A 8 -5.05 -9.98 -5.40
CA PHE A 8 -3.61 -9.78 -5.51
C PHE A 8 -3.32 -8.82 -6.66
N VAL A 9 -2.43 -7.86 -6.43
CA VAL A 9 -1.93 -6.94 -7.44
C VAL A 9 -0.43 -6.75 -7.22
N ASP A 10 0.32 -6.94 -8.30
CA ASP A 10 1.75 -6.66 -8.38
C ASP A 10 1.97 -5.42 -9.26
N PHE A 11 2.54 -4.40 -8.63
CA PHE A 11 2.97 -3.16 -9.27
C PHE A 11 4.46 -2.90 -9.03
N SER A 12 5.25 -3.94 -8.77
CA SER A 12 6.68 -3.83 -8.58
C SER A 12 7.40 -3.21 -9.79
N ALA A 13 8.48 -2.46 -9.54
CA ALA A 13 9.36 -1.89 -10.57
C ALA A 13 8.68 -0.95 -11.60
N ASN A 14 7.64 -0.21 -11.21
CA ASN A 14 6.85 0.64 -12.11
C ASN A 14 7.06 2.16 -11.95
N LYS A 15 8.05 2.58 -11.15
CA LYS A 15 8.32 4.00 -10.86
C LYS A 15 7.10 4.74 -10.26
N ILE A 16 6.31 4.03 -9.45
CA ILE A 16 5.18 4.61 -8.73
C ILE A 16 5.73 5.59 -7.69
N SER A 17 5.28 6.84 -7.75
CA SER A 17 5.58 7.87 -6.75
C SER A 17 4.47 7.96 -5.69
N ASP A 18 4.62 8.87 -4.72
CA ASP A 18 3.58 9.17 -3.73
C ASP A 18 2.22 9.50 -4.35
N ARG A 19 2.21 10.17 -5.51
CA ARG A 19 0.97 10.47 -6.24
C ARG A 19 0.28 9.18 -6.73
N GLY A 20 1.07 8.21 -7.18
CA GLY A 20 0.56 6.91 -7.59
C GLY A 20 0.07 6.09 -6.39
N ALA A 21 0.81 6.09 -5.28
CA ALA A 21 0.39 5.47 -4.02
C ALA A 21 -0.93 6.06 -3.52
N LEU A 22 -1.09 7.39 -3.58
CA LEU A 22 -2.34 8.07 -3.25
C LEU A 22 -3.49 7.68 -4.18
N ALA A 23 -3.24 7.53 -5.48
CA ALA A 23 -4.25 7.08 -6.43
C ALA A 23 -4.70 5.63 -6.14
N ILE A 24 -3.76 4.75 -5.79
CA ILE A 24 -4.05 3.38 -5.35
C ILE A 24 -4.89 3.40 -4.07
N ALA A 25 -4.48 4.17 -3.06
CA ALA A 25 -5.20 4.32 -1.80
C ALA A 25 -6.65 4.82 -1.98
N ASN A 26 -6.91 5.65 -2.99
CA ASN A 26 -8.23 6.21 -3.26
C ASN A 26 -9.07 5.39 -4.25
N SER A 27 -8.54 4.31 -4.81
CA SER A 27 -9.24 3.51 -5.82
C SER A 27 -10.22 2.52 -5.19
N PRO A 28 -11.54 2.60 -5.47
CA PRO A 28 -12.52 1.64 -4.96
C PRO A 28 -12.37 0.24 -5.55
N ARG A 29 -11.61 0.10 -6.65
CA ARG A 29 -11.36 -1.21 -7.30
C ARG A 29 -10.55 -2.17 -6.43
N PHE A 30 -9.84 -1.65 -5.44
CA PHE A 30 -9.02 -2.44 -4.52
C PHE A 30 -9.74 -2.76 -3.20
N ALA A 31 -11.07 -2.59 -3.14
CA ALA A 31 -11.88 -2.90 -1.97
C ALA A 31 -11.73 -4.33 -1.44
N ASN A 32 -11.38 -5.29 -2.31
CA ASN A 32 -11.21 -6.71 -1.98
C ASN A 32 -9.75 -7.17 -2.04
N LEU A 33 -8.81 -6.23 -2.21
CA LEU A 33 -7.39 -6.54 -2.36
C LEU A 33 -6.86 -7.07 -1.02
N LYS A 34 -6.17 -8.21 -1.06
CA LYS A 34 -5.51 -8.85 0.09
C LYS A 34 -4.00 -8.61 0.07
N THR A 35 -3.40 -8.57 -1.12
CA THR A 35 -1.96 -8.35 -1.28
C THR A 35 -1.70 -7.25 -2.30
N LEU A 36 -0.88 -6.29 -1.91
CA LEU A 36 -0.39 -5.22 -2.77
C LEU A 36 1.14 -5.23 -2.74
N ASP A 37 1.75 -5.56 -3.87
CA ASP A 37 3.19 -5.49 -4.05
C ASP A 37 3.58 -4.19 -4.77
N LEU A 38 4.34 -3.35 -4.08
CA LEU A 38 4.89 -2.09 -4.58
C LEU A 38 6.43 -2.08 -4.48
N TYR A 39 7.05 -3.25 -4.48
CA TYR A 39 8.50 -3.41 -4.47
C TYR A 39 9.20 -2.55 -5.53
N ASN A 40 10.34 -1.95 -5.18
CA ASN A 40 11.21 -1.24 -6.12
C ASN A 40 10.48 -0.11 -6.89
N ASN A 41 9.85 0.80 -6.15
CA ASN A 41 9.21 2.01 -6.68
C ASN A 41 9.85 3.27 -6.06
N GLN A 42 9.21 4.44 -6.20
CA GLN A 42 9.70 5.75 -5.72
C GLN A 42 8.74 6.30 -4.65
N ILE A 43 8.21 5.43 -3.80
CA ILE A 43 7.27 5.80 -2.75
C ILE A 43 8.07 6.30 -1.56
N THR A 44 7.72 7.47 -1.04
CA THR A 44 8.29 7.99 0.20
C THR A 44 7.40 7.63 1.38
N THR A 45 7.81 8.07 2.58
CA THR A 45 7.00 7.98 3.79
C THR A 45 5.61 8.60 3.64
N GLU A 46 5.42 9.63 2.80
CA GLU A 46 4.11 10.24 2.57
C GLU A 46 3.19 9.34 1.74
N GLY A 47 3.70 8.68 0.69
CA GLY A 47 2.93 7.70 -0.07
C GLY A 47 2.59 6.46 0.74
N MET A 48 3.52 5.96 1.56
CA MET A 48 3.25 4.89 2.53
C MET A 48 2.11 5.30 3.49
N LYS A 49 2.17 6.50 4.06
CA LYS A 49 1.12 7.03 4.94
C LYS A 49 -0.24 7.10 4.24
N ALA A 50 -0.29 7.46 2.96
CA ALA A 50 -1.53 7.45 2.18
C ALA A 50 -2.11 6.04 2.03
N LEU A 51 -1.27 5.03 1.75
CA LEU A 51 -1.69 3.63 1.65
C LEU A 51 -2.21 3.10 2.99
N LEU A 52 -1.49 3.36 4.09
CA LEU A 52 -1.85 2.92 5.45
C LEU A 52 -3.10 3.61 6.00
N ASN A 53 -3.54 4.72 5.41
CA ASN A 53 -4.77 5.43 5.79
C ASN A 53 -5.90 5.28 4.77
N SER A 54 -5.75 4.36 3.81
CA SER A 54 -6.76 4.13 2.79
C SER A 54 -8.05 3.55 3.39
N LYS A 55 -9.20 4.16 3.04
CA LYS A 55 -10.53 3.60 3.31
C LYS A 55 -10.94 2.48 2.33
N ASN A 56 -10.25 2.39 1.19
CA ASN A 56 -10.56 1.41 0.15
C ASN A 56 -9.77 0.11 0.34
N LEU A 57 -8.57 0.14 0.92
CA LEU A 57 -7.74 -1.05 1.17
C LEU A 57 -8.15 -1.82 2.43
N LYS A 58 -9.44 -1.82 2.78
CA LYS A 58 -9.98 -2.38 4.04
C LYS A 58 -9.72 -3.88 4.25
N ASN A 59 -9.55 -4.62 3.15
CA ASN A 59 -9.29 -6.06 3.16
C ASN A 59 -7.80 -6.40 2.93
N LEU A 60 -6.91 -5.38 2.88
CA LEU A 60 -5.50 -5.60 2.63
C LEU A 60 -4.86 -6.28 3.84
N GLU A 61 -4.22 -7.42 3.59
CA GLU A 61 -3.56 -8.26 4.59
C GLU A 61 -2.04 -8.11 4.51
N MET A 62 -1.50 -7.86 3.31
CA MET A 62 -0.08 -7.74 3.03
C MET A 62 0.23 -6.54 2.13
N LEU A 63 1.17 -5.69 2.58
CA LEU A 63 1.70 -4.56 1.84
C LEU A 63 3.23 -4.66 1.76
N ILE A 64 3.76 -4.75 0.54
CA ILE A 64 5.21 -4.82 0.29
C ILE A 64 5.67 -3.48 -0.28
N LEU A 65 6.55 -2.80 0.44
CA LEU A 65 7.13 -1.50 0.05
C LEU A 65 8.67 -1.53 0.05
N VAL A 66 9.26 -2.72 0.09
CA VAL A 66 10.71 -2.92 0.02
C VAL A 66 11.31 -2.23 -1.21
N ARG A 67 12.53 -1.66 -1.07
CA ARG A 67 13.20 -0.85 -2.09
C ARG A 67 12.38 0.36 -2.55
N ASN A 68 11.82 1.11 -1.61
CA ASN A 68 11.27 2.44 -1.84
C ASN A 68 12.06 3.48 -1.03
N GLU A 69 11.68 4.74 -1.10
CA GLU A 69 12.36 5.89 -0.46
C GLU A 69 11.74 6.21 0.91
N ILE A 70 11.50 5.17 1.72
CA ILE A 70 10.82 5.29 3.02
C ILE A 70 11.84 5.60 4.12
N ASP A 71 11.57 6.67 4.86
CA ASP A 71 12.26 6.99 6.11
C ASP A 71 11.80 6.02 7.21
N LEU A 72 12.65 5.04 7.50
CA LEU A 72 12.39 3.97 8.47
C LEU A 72 12.27 4.47 9.91
N GLU A 73 12.93 5.59 10.26
CA GLU A 73 12.83 6.17 11.60
C GLU A 73 11.40 6.64 11.90
N LYS A 74 10.66 7.04 10.86
CA LYS A 74 9.26 7.49 10.96
C LYS A 74 8.26 6.37 10.72
N ALA A 75 8.67 5.27 10.11
CA ALA A 75 7.75 4.26 9.60
C ALA A 75 6.96 3.54 10.71
N ASP A 76 7.63 3.20 11.81
CA ASP A 76 6.99 2.54 12.97
C ASP A 76 5.85 3.37 13.56
N ALA A 77 6.07 4.67 13.73
CA ALA A 77 5.07 5.57 14.29
C ALA A 77 3.85 5.71 13.36
N ILE A 78 4.08 5.70 12.05
CA ILE A 78 3.00 5.77 11.05
C ILE A 78 2.24 4.44 11.02
N ALA A 79 2.94 3.30 10.98
CA ALA A 79 2.33 1.97 10.95
C ALA A 79 1.45 1.71 12.18
N LYS A 80 1.87 2.18 13.37
CA LYS A 80 1.07 2.09 14.61
C LYS A 80 -0.26 2.86 14.55
N ASN A 81 -0.33 3.91 13.73
CA ASN A 81 -1.52 4.75 13.58
C ASN A 81 -2.27 4.49 12.26
N GLN A 82 -2.10 3.31 11.66
CA GLN A 82 -2.78 2.97 10.42
C GLN A 82 -4.30 2.78 10.58
N SER A 83 -5.02 2.92 9.48
CA SER A 83 -6.48 2.69 9.39
C SER A 83 -6.84 1.39 8.67
N LEU A 84 -5.88 0.49 8.44
CA LEU A 84 -6.09 -0.79 7.74
C LEU A 84 -6.44 -1.91 8.74
N PRO A 85 -7.71 -2.32 8.86
CA PRO A 85 -8.14 -3.24 9.93
C PRO A 85 -7.67 -4.68 9.71
N SER A 86 -7.31 -5.04 8.48
CA SER A 86 -6.94 -6.40 8.09
C SER A 86 -5.43 -6.59 7.91
N LEU A 87 -4.62 -5.52 7.99
CA LEU A 87 -3.20 -5.59 7.65
C LEU A 87 -2.45 -6.39 8.72
N ARG A 88 -1.76 -7.45 8.27
CA ARG A 88 -0.99 -8.37 9.12
C ARG A 88 0.50 -8.34 8.82
N ARG A 89 0.86 -7.93 7.61
CA ARG A 89 2.25 -7.90 7.15
C ARG A 89 2.52 -6.60 6.39
N LEU A 90 3.49 -5.85 6.88
CA LEU A 90 4.05 -4.66 6.25
C LEU A 90 5.55 -4.90 6.08
N GLU A 91 6.05 -4.83 4.85
CA GLU A 91 7.47 -5.02 4.55
C GLU A 91 8.07 -3.72 4.02
N LEU A 92 9.14 -3.26 4.68
CA LEU A 92 9.81 -1.99 4.38
C LEU A 92 11.30 -2.16 4.04
N GLU A 93 11.90 -3.31 4.36
CA GLU A 93 13.32 -3.64 4.18
C GLU A 93 13.53 -4.91 3.33
#